data_AF-A0A7J4E4A3-F1
#
_entry.id   AF-A0A7J4E4A3-F1
#
_cell.length_a   1.000
_cell.length_b   1.000
_cell.length_c   1.000
_cell.angle_alpha   90.00
_cell.angle_beta   90.00
_cell.angle_gamma   90.00
#
_symmetry.space_group_name_H-M   'P 1'
#
loop_
_entity.id
_entity.type
_entity.pdbx_description
1 polymer ?
#
loop_
_entity_poly.entity_id
_entity_poly.type
_entity_poly.pdbx_seq_one_letter_code
_entity_poly.pdbx_strand_id
1 'polypeptide(L)'
;MVKPAVQKYFRLINERRFKEAEGELEKFKNELERSEEALGYLKALEGILLSKKSGDEKLYLTRIEKMGKKEMKRARSEFLSHSKNELHGAYDRGFFKALLDYLDFLKKVKFTS
;
A
#
# COMPACT_ATOMS: atom_id res chain seq x y z
N MET A 1 6.80 -12.04 0.80
CA MET A 1 7.41 -11.51 -0.43
C MET A 1 6.32 -10.76 -1.20
N VAL A 2 6.51 -9.50 -1.58
CA VAL A 2 5.49 -8.75 -2.34
C VAL A 2 5.46 -9.31 -3.77
N LYS A 3 4.28 -9.68 -4.27
CA LYS A 3 4.15 -10.22 -5.64
C LYS A 3 4.71 -9.21 -6.66
N PRO A 4 5.43 -9.64 -7.73
CA PRO A 4 5.98 -8.74 -8.74
C PRO A 4 4.95 -7.75 -9.35
N ALA A 5 3.70 -8.20 -9.51
CA ALA A 5 2.59 -7.37 -9.97
C ALA A 5 2.33 -6.16 -9.05
N VAL A 6 2.39 -6.36 -7.73
CA VAL A 6 2.18 -5.29 -6.74
C VAL A 6 3.35 -4.29 -6.74
N GLN A 7 4.58 -4.76 -6.94
CA GLN A 7 5.74 -3.86 -7.12
C GLN A 7 5.60 -3.00 -8.37
N LYS A 8 5.15 -3.59 -9.49
CA LYS A 8 4.88 -2.86 -10.74
C LYS A 8 3.76 -1.83 -10.53
N TYR A 9 2.69 -2.21 -9.84
CA TYR A 9 1.59 -1.33 -9.47
C TYR A 9 2.04 -0.11 -8.66
N PHE A 10 2.84 -0.31 -7.61
CA PHE A 10 3.38 0.79 -6.80
C PHE A 10 4.25 1.74 -7.61
N ARG A 11 5.09 1.22 -8.50
CA ARG A 11 5.89 2.04 -9.42
C ARG A 11 5.00 2.91 -10.33
N LEU A 12 3.97 2.32 -10.95
CA LEU A 12 3.04 3.04 -11.83
C LEU A 12 2.29 4.15 -11.08
N ILE A 13 1.87 3.91 -9.84
CA ILE A 13 1.26 4.95 -8.99
C ILE A 13 2.24 6.08 -8.71
N ASN A 14 3.49 5.74 -8.36
CA ASN A 14 4.51 6.73 -8.06
C ASN A 14 4.85 7.59 -9.29
N GLU A 15 4.86 6.99 -10.48
CA GLU A 15 5.02 7.66 -11.78
C GLU A 15 3.75 8.37 -12.25
N ARG A 16 2.66 8.34 -11.47
CA ARG A 16 1.33 8.90 -11.81
C ARG A 16 0.70 8.31 -13.08
N ARG A 17 1.12 7.10 -13.48
CA ARG A 17 0.59 6.32 -14.62
C ARG A 17 -0.66 5.56 -14.22
N PHE A 18 -1.70 6.28 -13.79
CA PHE A 18 -2.84 5.69 -13.10
C PHE A 18 -3.65 4.69 -13.94
N LYS A 19 -3.83 4.95 -15.24
CA LYS A 19 -4.56 4.04 -16.13
C LYS A 19 -3.90 2.66 -16.20
N GLU A 20 -2.56 2.62 -16.20
CA GLU A 20 -1.81 1.37 -16.19
C GLU A 20 -1.81 0.72 -14.81
N ALA A 21 -1.76 1.52 -13.74
CA ALA A 21 -1.89 1.01 -12.38
C ALA A 21 -3.27 0.34 -12.16
N GLU A 22 -4.34 0.91 -12.70
CA GLU A 22 -5.68 0.31 -12.67
C GLU A 22 -5.71 -1.04 -13.40
N GLY A 23 -5.07 -1.14 -14.56
CA GLY A 23 -4.97 -2.40 -15.28
C GLY A 23 -4.21 -3.49 -14.50
N GLU A 24 -3.14 -3.13 -13.79
CA GLU A 24 -2.41 -4.08 -12.94
C GLU A 24 -3.21 -4.46 -11.68
N LEU A 25 -3.98 -3.53 -11.12
CA LEU A 25 -4.86 -3.80 -9.98
C LEU A 25 -5.99 -4.77 -10.35
N GLU A 26 -6.60 -4.61 -11.52
CA GLU A 26 -7.67 -5.50 -11.99
C GLU A 26 -7.14 -6.92 -12.27
N LYS A 27 -5.93 -7.05 -12.82
CA LYS A 27 -5.26 -8.37 -12.94
C LYS A 27 -5.05 -9.01 -11.57
N PHE A 28 -4.51 -8.25 -10.62
CA PHE A 28 -4.29 -8.73 -9.25
C PHE A 28 -5.59 -9.20 -8.60
N LYS A 29 -6.69 -8.45 -8.80
CA LYS A 29 -8.03 -8.81 -8.32
C LYS A 29 -8.56 -10.10 -8.94
N ASN A 30 -8.33 -10.32 -10.24
CA ASN A 30 -8.76 -11.55 -10.93
C ASN A 30 -7.96 -12.79 -10.52
N GLU A 31 -6.68 -12.62 -10.19
CA GLU A 31 -5.78 -13.69 -9.70
C GLU A 31 -5.84 -13.87 -8.18
N LEU A 32 -6.65 -13.08 -7.49
CA LEU A 32 -6.70 -13.03 -6.04
C LEU A 32 -7.42 -14.26 -5.48
N GLU A 33 -6.82 -14.90 -4.50
CA GLU A 33 -7.50 -15.93 -3.72
C GLU A 33 -8.67 -15.31 -2.95
N ARG A 34 -9.77 -16.04 -2.83
CA ARG A 34 -10.95 -15.60 -2.05
C ARG A 34 -10.74 -15.82 -0.56
N SER A 35 -9.78 -15.11 0.01
CA SER A 35 -9.55 -15.05 1.46
C SER A 35 -9.80 -13.63 1.98
N GLU A 36 -10.19 -13.51 3.25
CA GLU A 36 -10.39 -12.21 3.88
C GLU A 36 -9.12 -11.37 3.87
N GLU A 37 -7.97 -11.99 4.13
CA GLU A 37 -6.67 -11.32 4.07
C GLU A 37 -6.38 -10.75 2.69
N ALA A 38 -6.63 -11.52 1.63
CA ALA A 38 -6.43 -11.08 0.27
C ALA A 38 -7.37 -9.91 -0.09
N LEU A 39 -8.64 -9.97 0.35
CA LEU A 39 -9.61 -8.88 0.18
C LEU A 39 -9.19 -7.59 0.89
N GLY A 40 -8.68 -7.70 2.12
CA GLY A 40 -8.15 -6.56 2.86
C GLY A 40 -6.95 -5.94 2.17
N TYR A 41 -6.04 -6.79 1.67
CA TYR A 41 -4.88 -6.35 0.88
C TYR A 41 -5.33 -5.58 -0.37
N LEU A 42 -6.26 -6.13 -1.15
CA LEU A 42 -6.83 -5.48 -2.33
C LEU A 42 -7.46 -4.13 -1.96
N LYS A 43 -8.20 -4.05 -0.85
CA LYS A 43 -8.86 -2.81 -0.44
C LYS A 43 -7.87 -1.70 -0.13
N ALA A 44 -6.76 -2.03 0.54
CA ALA A 44 -5.70 -1.07 0.79
C ALA A 44 -5.05 -0.58 -0.52
N LEU A 45 -4.85 -1.45 -1.51
CA LEU A 45 -4.36 -1.02 -2.83
C LEU A 45 -5.33 -0.01 -3.48
N GLU A 46 -6.63 -0.31 -3.52
CA GLU A 46 -7.64 0.65 -4.02
C GLU A 46 -7.54 2.00 -3.31
N GLY A 47 -7.41 1.99 -1.98
CA GLY A 47 -7.26 3.20 -1.17
C GLY A 47 -5.99 3.99 -1.49
N ILE A 48 -4.87 3.32 -1.76
CA ILE A 48 -3.62 3.96 -2.20
C ILE A 48 -3.82 4.65 -3.55
N LEU A 49 -4.44 3.96 -4.51
CA LEU A 49 -4.72 4.55 -5.83
C LEU A 49 -5.58 5.80 -5.72
N LEU A 50 -6.68 5.74 -4.97
CA LEU A 50 -7.57 6.87 -4.75
C LEU A 50 -6.83 8.04 -4.10
N SER A 51 -6.01 7.75 -3.07
CA SER A 51 -5.24 8.78 -2.37
C SER A 51 -4.24 9.49 -3.31
N LYS A 52 -3.62 8.74 -4.22
CA LYS A 52 -2.62 9.29 -5.15
C LYS A 52 -3.26 10.00 -6.34
N LYS A 53 -4.45 9.56 -6.77
CA LYS A 53 -5.27 10.25 -7.77
C LYS A 53 -5.82 11.58 -7.26
N SER A 54 -6.33 11.62 -6.03
CA SER A 54 -6.90 12.84 -5.46
C SER A 54 -5.83 13.91 -5.20
N GLY A 55 -4.62 13.49 -4.80
CA GLY A 55 -3.57 14.41 -4.39
C GLY A 55 -3.89 15.16 -3.10
N ASP A 56 -4.96 14.78 -2.40
CA ASP A 56 -5.42 15.45 -1.19
C ASP A 56 -4.40 15.24 -0.06
N GLU A 57 -3.86 16.36 0.42
CA GLU A 57 -2.83 16.40 1.47
C GLU A 57 -3.39 16.05 2.86
N LYS A 58 -4.70 16.11 3.03
CA LYS A 58 -5.39 15.70 4.26
C LYS A 58 -5.42 14.18 4.42
N LEU A 59 -5.23 13.44 3.34
CA LEU A 59 -5.16 11.99 3.39
C LEU A 59 -3.88 11.55 4.10
N TYR A 60 -4.05 10.65 5.06
CA TYR A 60 -2.98 10.18 5.95
C TYR A 60 -1.76 9.67 5.17
N LEU A 61 -1.96 8.93 4.08
CA LEU A 61 -0.87 8.43 3.22
C LEU A 61 -0.10 9.57 2.52
N THR A 62 -0.81 10.53 1.93
CA THR A 62 -0.20 11.71 1.30
C THR A 62 0.60 12.52 2.32
N ARG A 63 0.08 12.64 3.54
CA ARG A 63 0.73 13.34 4.64
C ARG A 63 2.03 12.62 5.08
N ILE A 64 2.00 11.31 5.30
CA ILE A 64 3.20 10.53 5.67
C ILE A 64 4.31 10.69 4.63
N GLU A 65 3.96 10.66 3.34
CA GLU A 65 4.93 10.81 2.26
C GLU A 65 5.68 12.14 2.30
N LYS A 66 5.05 13.21 2.80
CA LYS A 66 5.59 14.57 2.87
C LYS A 66 6.35 14.87 4.15
N MET A 67 5.99 14.24 5.27
CA MET A 67 6.58 14.52 6.59
C MET A 67 7.96 13.88 6.82
N GLY A 68 8.51 13.17 5.84
CA GLY A 68 9.89 12.69 5.85
C GLY A 68 10.14 11.36 6.58
N LYS A 69 11.42 10.98 6.70
CA LYS A 69 11.88 9.64 7.11
C LYS A 69 11.38 9.20 8.50
N LYS A 70 11.28 10.13 9.45
CA LYS A 70 10.90 9.84 10.85
C LYS A 70 9.43 9.42 10.96
N GLU A 71 8.53 10.18 10.34
CA GLU A 71 7.10 9.88 10.35
C GLU A 71 6.79 8.60 9.59
N MET A 72 7.45 8.38 8.45
CA MET A 72 7.31 7.12 7.73
C MET A 72 7.80 5.90 8.54
N LYS A 73 8.86 6.05 9.35
CA LYS A 73 9.30 4.97 10.26
C LYS A 73 8.27 4.70 11.37
N ARG A 74 7.61 5.73 11.89
CA ARG A 74 6.53 5.60 12.89
C ARG A 74 5.33 4.87 12.31
N ALA A 75 4.80 5.34 11.19
CA ALA A 75 3.68 4.71 10.48
C ALA A 75 3.98 3.24 10.12
N ARG A 76 5.21 2.95 9.65
CA ARG A 76 5.66 1.58 9.39
C ARG A 76 5.58 0.67 10.63
N SER A 77 6.00 1.19 11.79
CA SER A 77 6.02 0.42 13.04
C SER A 77 4.61 0.14 13.54
N GLU A 78 3.72 1.12 13.40
CA GLU A 78 2.30 1.00 13.72
C GLU A 78 1.62 -0.04 12.80
N PHE A 79 1.77 0.08 11.48
CA PHE A 79 1.19 -0.89 10.53
C PHE A 79 1.74 -2.30 10.72
N LEU A 80 3.02 -2.44 11.05
CA LEU A 80 3.61 -3.74 11.37
C LEU A 80 2.94 -4.35 12.61
N SER A 81 2.71 -3.56 13.65
CA SER A 81 2.00 -4.01 14.86
C SER A 81 0.58 -4.50 14.51
N HIS A 82 -0.17 -3.70 13.76
CA HIS A 82 -1.53 -4.07 13.34
C HIS A 82 -1.58 -5.31 12.44
N SER A 83 -0.64 -5.44 11.49
CA SER A 83 -0.57 -6.60 10.59
C SER A 83 -0.28 -7.92 11.31
N LYS A 84 0.38 -7.87 12.47
CA LYS A 84 0.78 -9.03 13.28
C LYS A 84 -0.12 -9.30 14.47
N ASN A 85 -1.06 -8.39 14.76
CA ASN A 85 -1.94 -8.55 15.89
C ASN A 85 -3.00 -9.59 15.56
N GLU A 86 -2.98 -10.70 16.30
CA GLU A 86 -3.87 -11.84 16.10
C GLU A 86 -5.32 -11.54 16.51
N LEU A 87 -5.55 -10.45 17.26
CA LEU A 87 -6.90 -9.95 17.59
C LEU A 87 -7.58 -9.26 16.41
N HIS A 88 -6.81 -8.83 15.40
CA HIS A 88 -7.37 -8.26 14.17
C HIS A 88 -7.86 -9.37 13.25
N GLY A 89 -8.98 -9.14 12.56
CA GLY A 89 -9.48 -10.06 11.55
C GLY A 89 -8.45 -10.27 10.43
N ALA A 90 -8.54 -11.41 9.71
CA ALA A 90 -7.64 -11.69 8.59
C ALA A 90 -7.65 -10.54 7.55
N TYR A 91 -8.83 -9.94 7.34
CA TYR A 91 -9.01 -8.74 6.53
C TYR A 91 -8.10 -7.57 6.95
N ASP A 92 -8.17 -7.17 8.22
CA ASP A 92 -7.40 -6.04 8.73
C ASP A 92 -5.90 -6.31 8.60
N ARG A 93 -5.46 -7.53 8.90
CA ARG A 93 -4.05 -7.92 8.74
C ARG A 93 -3.59 -7.76 7.29
N GLY A 94 -4.39 -8.20 6.32
CA GLY A 94 -4.12 -8.01 4.90
C GLY A 94 -4.08 -6.54 4.48
N PHE A 95 -5.01 -5.74 4.99
CA PHE A 95 -5.06 -4.29 4.75
C PHE A 95 -3.79 -3.59 5.23
N PHE A 96 -3.40 -3.79 6.49
CA PHE A 96 -2.17 -3.21 7.04
C PHE A 96 -0.91 -3.76 6.37
N LYS A 97 -0.94 -5.01 5.91
CA LYS A 97 0.17 -5.62 5.18
C LYS A 97 0.44 -4.91 3.85
N ALA A 98 -0.59 -4.56 3.09
CA ALA A 98 -0.45 -3.79 1.85
C ALA A 98 0.11 -2.38 2.10
N LEU A 99 -0.35 -1.70 3.14
CA LEU A 99 0.18 -0.39 3.53
C LEU A 99 1.66 -0.46 3.93
N LEU A 100 2.05 -1.50 4.67
CA LEU A 100 3.44 -1.76 5.03
C LEU A 100 4.32 -1.98 3.79
N ASP A 101 3.85 -2.80 2.85
CA ASP A 101 4.55 -3.07 1.60
C ASP A 101 4.73 -1.79 0.75
N TYR A 102 3.72 -0.92 0.74
CA TYR A 102 3.78 0.37 0.06
C TYR A 102 4.80 1.32 0.71
N LEU A 103 4.82 1.42 2.06
CA LEU A 103 5.83 2.22 2.76
C LEU A 103 7.25 1.70 2.54
N ASP A 104 7.43 0.38 2.50
CA ASP A 104 8.73 -0.24 2.19
C ASP A 104 9.17 0.06 0.74
N PHE A 105 8.24 0.10 -0.22
CA PHE A 105 8.50 0.58 -1.58
C PHE A 105 8.92 2.06 -1.59
N LEU A 106 8.14 2.95 -0.95
CA LEU A 106 8.45 4.38 -0.91
C LEU A 106 9.80 4.66 -0.26
N LYS A 107 10.14 3.93 0.81
CA LYS A 107 11.45 4.04 1.46
C LYS A 107 12.58 3.70 0.49
N LYS A 108 12.42 2.66 -0.32
CA LYS A 108 13.39 2.24 -1.35
C LYS A 108 13.47 3.18 -2.54
N VAL A 109 12.48 4.03 -2.78
CA VAL A 109 12.51 5.02 -3.86
C VAL A 109 13.07 6.36 -3.36
N LYS A 110 12.78 6.74 -2.11
CA LYS A 110 13.14 8.05 -1.55
C LYS A 110 14.47 8.11 -0.78
N PHE A 111 14.99 6.99 -0.28
CA PHE A 111 16.13 6.98 0.65
C PHE A 111 17.27 6.03 0.27
N THR A 112 17.28 5.56 -0.97
CA THR A 112 18.45 4.95 -1.61
C THR A 112 19.30 6.08 -2.19
N SER A 113 20.11 6.67 -1.32
CA SER A 113 21.30 7.45 -1.65
C SER A 113 22.42 6.96 -0.76
#